data_AF-A0A2E8GTI8-F1
#
_entry.id   AF-A0A2E8GTI8-F1
#
_cell.length_a   1.000
_cell.length_b   1.000
_cell.length_c   1.000
_cell.angle_alpha   90.00
_cell.angle_beta   90.00
_cell.angle_gamma   90.00
#
_symmetry.space_group_name_H-M   'P 1'
#
loop_
_entity.id
_entity.type
_entity.pdbx_description
1 polymer ?
#
loop_
_entity_poly.entity_id
_entity_poly.type
_entity_poly.pdbx_seq_one_letter_code
_entity_poly.pdbx_strand_id
1 'polypeptide(L)'
;MSTTTAPIIGPAGPEGPPGQNGESIPKELVLELKNTLEELNNSKKSFREEIVGTVYYIFGIAPPRIGFLSLTSFGNLYKLENINPIKRGDSFLLLGRIDLRNDFISLSVLPGSDDIQQSFLAITQNGESYESADLKNWTQKERIPLKQ
;
A
#
# COMPACT_ATOMS: atom_id res chain seq x y z
N MET A 1 83.46 28.19 7.55
CA MET A 1 82.98 26.81 7.74
C MET A 1 81.73 26.89 8.59
N SER A 2 80.57 26.55 8.03
CA SER A 2 79.27 26.64 8.73
C SER A 2 78.95 25.28 9.33
N THR A 3 78.81 25.20 10.66
CA THR A 3 78.38 23.98 11.36
C THR A 3 76.87 24.02 11.54
N THR A 4 76.15 23.25 10.72
CA THR A 4 74.73 22.98 10.90
C THR A 4 74.57 21.93 12.00
N THR A 5 74.14 22.36 13.19
CA THR A 5 73.79 21.45 14.29
C THR A 5 72.38 20.92 14.06
N ALA A 6 72.22 19.61 13.90
CA ALA A 6 70.91 18.96 13.82
C ALA A 6 70.15 19.12 15.14
N PRO A 7 68.82 19.35 15.13
CA PRO A 7 68.03 19.44 16.35
C PRO A 7 68.00 18.08 17.04
N ILE A 8 68.30 18.09 18.33
CA ILE A 8 68.28 16.92 19.21
C ILE A 8 66.81 16.62 19.51
N ILE A 9 66.25 15.56 18.93
CA ILE A 9 64.89 15.10 19.26
C ILE A 9 64.99 14.28 20.55
N GLY A 10 64.24 14.69 21.57
CA GLY A 10 64.19 13.98 22.85
C GLY A 10 63.59 12.58 22.71
N PRO A 11 63.84 11.68 23.69
CA PRO A 11 63.26 10.34 23.68
C PRO A 11 61.72 10.42 23.64
N ALA A 12 61.10 9.45 22.96
CA ALA A 12 59.65 9.30 22.96
C ALA A 12 59.13 9.18 24.41
N GLY A 13 58.01 9.84 24.71
CA GLY A 13 57.36 9.73 26.01
C GLY A 13 56.91 8.29 26.28
N PRO A 14 56.65 7.96 27.56
CA PRO A 14 56.09 6.65 27.91
C PRO A 14 54.74 6.44 27.21
N GLU A 15 54.42 5.17 26.94
CA GLU A 15 53.12 4.79 26.42
C GLU A 15 52.00 5.24 27.38
N GLY A 16 50.90 5.73 26.82
CA GLY A 16 49.74 6.14 27.61
C GLY A 16 49.08 4.96 28.32
N PRO A 17 48.30 5.21 29.39
CA PRO A 17 47.55 4.15 30.05
C PRO A 17 46.53 3.52 29.07
N PRO A 18 46.19 2.23 29.25
CA PRO A 18 45.12 1.60 28.51
C PRO A 18 43.81 2.41 28.61
N GLY A 19 43.08 2.49 27.49
CA GLY A 19 41.76 3.11 27.46
C GLY A 19 40.76 2.36 28.34
N GLN A 20 39.66 3.02 28.72
CA GLN A 20 38.58 2.37 29.46
C GLN A 20 37.88 1.31 28.61
N ASN A 21 37.41 0.24 29.25
CA ASN A 21 36.57 -0.76 28.60
C ASN A 21 35.28 -0.11 28.08
N GLY A 22 34.86 -0.46 26.87
CA GLY A 22 33.59 -0.01 26.32
C GLY A 22 32.40 -0.65 27.02
N GLU A 23 31.28 0.07 27.09
CA GLU A 23 30.02 -0.48 27.60
C GLU A 23 29.36 -1.39 26.55
N SER A 24 28.87 -2.55 27.00
CA SER A 24 28.15 -3.50 26.16
C SER A 24 26.64 -3.30 26.30
N ILE A 25 25.91 -3.40 25.20
CA ILE A 25 24.45 -3.30 25.22
C ILE A 25 23.85 -4.61 25.78
N PRO A 26 22.82 -4.54 26.64
CA PRO A 26 22.09 -5.71 27.13
C PRO A 26 21.59 -6.64 26.02
N LYS A 27 21.70 -7.96 26.22
CA LYS A 27 21.25 -8.96 25.25
C LYS A 27 19.74 -8.92 25.02
N GLU A 28 18.97 -8.61 26.06
CA GLU A 28 17.52 -8.42 25.97
C GLU A 28 17.15 -7.33 24.96
N LEU A 29 17.85 -6.19 24.96
CA LEU A 29 17.59 -5.09 24.01
C LEU A 29 17.90 -5.50 22.57
N VAL A 30 18.95 -6.29 22.35
CA VAL A 30 19.28 -6.83 21.03
C VAL A 30 18.21 -7.81 20.54
N LEU A 31 17.68 -8.63 21.45
CA LEU A 31 16.62 -9.59 21.14
C LEU A 31 15.29 -8.89 20.85
N GLU A 32 14.92 -7.90 21.66
CA GLU A 32 13.73 -7.07 21.48
C GLU A 32 13.78 -6.31 20.14
N LEU A 33 14.93 -5.71 19.82
CA LEU A 33 15.16 -5.07 18.53
C LEU A 33 15.00 -6.06 17.37
N LYS A 34 15.57 -7.27 17.49
CA LYS A 34 15.45 -8.31 16.47
C LYS A 34 13.99 -8.73 16.26
N ASN A 35 13.25 -8.98 17.33
CA ASN A 35 11.85 -9.37 17.26
C ASN A 35 10.98 -8.27 16.62
N THR A 36 11.21 -7.01 17.01
CA THR A 36 10.52 -5.84 16.42
C THR A 36 10.80 -5.73 14.93
N LEU A 37 12.04 -5.95 14.49
CA LEU A 37 12.42 -5.94 13.08
C LEU A 37 11.80 -7.12 12.30
N GLU A 38 11.68 -8.29 12.91
CA GLU A 38 11.00 -9.44 12.31
C GLU A 38 9.49 -9.19 12.18
N GLU A 39 8.84 -8.61 13.18
CA GLU A 39 7.43 -8.19 13.13
C GLU A 39 7.19 -7.15 12.04
N LEU A 40 8.06 -6.14 11.92
CA LEU A 40 7.99 -5.13 10.85
C LEU A 40 8.23 -5.73 9.46
N ASN A 41 9.12 -6.72 9.34
CA ASN A 41 9.31 -7.41 8.06
C ASN A 41 8.12 -8.31 7.71
N ASN A 42 7.49 -8.92 8.70
CA ASN A 42 6.26 -9.72 8.51
C ASN A 42 5.04 -8.84 8.23
N SER A 43 5.00 -7.62 8.78
CA SER A 43 3.97 -6.62 8.48
C SER A 43 4.10 -6.01 7.09
N LYS A 44 5.18 -6.28 6.33
CA LYS A 44 5.27 -5.96 4.89
C LYS A 44 4.18 -6.63 4.04
N LYS A 45 3.40 -7.58 4.60
CA LYS A 45 2.11 -7.97 4.01
C LYS A 45 1.18 -6.77 3.79
N SER A 46 1.22 -5.78 4.67
CA SER A 46 0.38 -4.56 4.61
C SER A 46 0.73 -3.60 3.46
N PHE A 47 1.80 -3.85 2.70
CA PHE A 47 2.19 -3.06 1.51
C PHE A 47 2.02 -3.82 0.20
N ARG A 48 1.49 -5.04 0.22
CA ARG A 48 1.16 -5.75 -1.02
C ARG A 48 -0.22 -5.32 -1.49
N GLU A 49 -0.30 -5.03 -2.78
CA GLU A 49 -1.58 -4.83 -3.43
C GLU A 49 -2.33 -6.16 -3.47
N GLU A 50 -3.57 -6.16 -2.99
CA GLU A 50 -4.42 -7.34 -2.89
C GLU A 50 -5.79 -7.05 -3.51
N ILE A 51 -6.49 -8.08 -4.00
CA ILE A 51 -7.87 -7.93 -4.48
C ILE A 51 -8.81 -7.90 -3.27
N VAL A 52 -9.54 -6.79 -3.09
CA VAL A 52 -10.41 -6.55 -1.93
C VAL A 52 -11.89 -6.59 -2.26
N GLY A 53 -12.25 -6.67 -3.54
CA GLY A 53 -13.63 -6.85 -3.96
C GLY A 53 -13.73 -7.23 -5.42
N THR A 54 -14.76 -8.03 -5.76
CA THR A 54 -15.13 -8.30 -7.15
C THR A 54 -16.64 -8.33 -7.27
N VAL A 55 -17.19 -7.55 -8.21
CA VAL A 55 -18.64 -7.43 -8.43
C VAL A 55 -18.97 -7.60 -9.90
N TYR A 56 -20.17 -8.06 -10.21
CA TYR A 56 -20.67 -8.04 -11.59
C TYR A 56 -21.19 -6.63 -11.92
N TYR A 57 -21.15 -6.25 -13.19
CA TYR A 57 -21.74 -5.01 -13.68
C TYR A 57 -22.54 -5.23 -14.96
N ILE A 58 -23.49 -4.32 -15.21
CA ILE A 58 -24.32 -4.30 -16.42
C ILE A 58 -24.49 -2.84 -16.83
N PHE A 59 -23.99 -2.46 -18.01
CA PHE A 59 -24.11 -1.10 -18.53
C PHE A 59 -24.77 -1.04 -19.91
N GLY A 60 -25.63 -0.04 -20.10
CA GLY A 60 -26.27 0.27 -21.38
C GLY A 60 -27.53 -0.53 -21.65
N ILE A 61 -28.25 -0.12 -22.71
CA ILE A 61 -29.52 -0.72 -23.13
C ILE A 61 -29.27 -1.48 -24.44
N ALA A 62 -29.50 -2.80 -24.42
CA ALA A 62 -29.55 -3.75 -25.54
C ALA A 62 -28.56 -3.59 -26.75
N PRO A 63 -27.55 -4.47 -26.92
CA PRO A 63 -27.10 -5.45 -25.94
C PRO A 63 -26.29 -4.75 -24.83
N PRO A 64 -26.57 -5.04 -23.55
CA PRO A 64 -25.81 -4.45 -22.46
C PRO A 64 -24.37 -4.97 -22.46
N ARG A 65 -23.43 -4.13 -22.01
CA ARG A 65 -22.07 -4.55 -21.65
C ARG A 65 -22.11 -5.16 -20.27
N ILE A 66 -21.74 -6.43 -20.18
CA ILE A 66 -21.77 -7.20 -18.94
C ILE A 66 -20.34 -7.66 -18.63
N GLY A 67 -19.98 -7.69 -17.36
CA GLY A 67 -18.67 -8.19 -16.96
C GLY A 67 -18.49 -8.24 -15.46
N PHE A 68 -17.24 -8.29 -15.05
CA PHE A 68 -16.82 -8.14 -13.66
C PHE A 68 -15.89 -6.95 -13.49
N LEU A 69 -15.95 -6.36 -12.31
CA LEU A 69 -14.98 -5.41 -11.80
C LEU A 69 -14.26 -6.03 -10.63
N SER A 70 -12.95 -5.82 -10.57
CA SER A 70 -12.12 -6.19 -9.43
C SER A 70 -11.40 -4.94 -8.92
N LEU A 71 -11.52 -4.69 -7.61
CA LEU A 71 -10.85 -3.60 -6.90
C LEU A 71 -9.66 -4.15 -6.14
N THR A 72 -8.55 -3.44 -6.21
CA THR A 72 -7.40 -3.70 -5.35
C THR A 72 -7.40 -2.82 -4.09
N SER A 73 -6.65 -3.21 -3.06
CA SER A 73 -6.43 -2.39 -1.86
C SER A 73 -5.81 -1.03 -2.20
N PHE A 74 -5.11 -0.92 -3.34
CA PHE A 74 -4.52 0.32 -3.84
C PHE A 74 -5.49 1.17 -4.67
N GLY A 75 -6.77 0.80 -4.71
CA GLY A 75 -7.79 1.56 -5.43
C GLY A 75 -7.76 1.35 -6.95
N ASN A 76 -6.95 0.43 -7.47
CA ASN A 76 -6.93 0.13 -8.91
C ASN A 76 -8.16 -0.70 -9.26
N LEU A 77 -8.87 -0.27 -10.31
CA LEU A 77 -10.08 -0.91 -10.78
C LEU A 77 -9.81 -1.61 -12.12
N TYR A 78 -9.97 -2.92 -12.14
CA TYR A 78 -9.84 -3.73 -13.34
C TYR A 78 -11.21 -4.21 -13.81
N LYS A 79 -11.44 -4.23 -15.13
CA LYS A 79 -12.63 -4.85 -15.72
C LYS A 79 -12.28 -6.11 -16.49
N LEU A 80 -13.14 -7.11 -16.39
CA LEU A 80 -13.21 -8.24 -17.31
C LEU A 80 -14.57 -8.19 -18.01
N GLU A 81 -14.58 -7.74 -19.25
CA GLU A 81 -15.80 -7.60 -20.05
C GLU A 81 -16.11 -8.89 -20.81
N ASN A 82 -17.39 -9.27 -20.87
CA ASN A 82 -17.81 -10.41 -21.67
C ASN A 82 -17.79 -10.06 -23.16
N ILE A 83 -17.44 -11.03 -24.02
CA ILE A 83 -17.54 -10.90 -25.48
C ILE A 83 -19.01 -10.82 -25.90
N ASN A 84 -19.87 -11.57 -25.20
CA ASN A 84 -21.33 -11.54 -25.35
C ASN A 84 -21.98 -12.04 -24.02
N PRO A 85 -23.31 -11.99 -23.85
CA PRO A 85 -23.94 -12.36 -22.57
C PRO A 85 -23.59 -13.77 -22.05
N ILE A 86 -23.14 -14.68 -22.92
CA ILE A 86 -22.81 -16.07 -22.58
C ILE A 86 -21.29 -16.28 -22.46
N LYS A 87 -20.48 -15.60 -23.29
CA LYS A 87 -19.03 -15.82 -23.41
C LYS A 87 -18.24 -14.73 -22.68
N ARG A 88 -17.44 -15.16 -21.70
CA ARG A 88 -16.44 -14.31 -21.00
C ARG A 88 -15.37 -13.80 -21.96
N GLY A 89 -14.84 -12.61 -21.66
CA GLY A 89 -13.55 -12.19 -22.20
C GLY A 89 -12.40 -12.88 -21.47
N ASP A 90 -11.19 -12.74 -22.02
CA ASP A 90 -10.00 -13.48 -21.56
C ASP A 90 -8.98 -12.60 -20.79
N SER A 91 -9.19 -11.29 -20.72
CA SER A 91 -8.20 -10.35 -20.17
C SER A 91 -8.82 -9.26 -19.30
N PHE A 92 -8.18 -8.98 -18.17
CA PHE A 92 -8.48 -7.82 -17.35
C PHE A 92 -7.88 -6.55 -17.94
N LEU A 93 -8.65 -5.47 -17.97
CA LEU A 93 -8.24 -4.14 -18.40
C LEU A 93 -8.29 -3.18 -17.22
N LEU A 94 -7.20 -2.46 -16.96
CA LEU A 94 -7.19 -1.38 -15.96
C LEU A 94 -8.08 -0.23 -16.45
N LEU A 95 -9.10 0.11 -15.66
CA LEU A 95 -9.98 1.25 -15.92
C LEU A 95 -9.41 2.55 -15.37
N GLY A 96 -8.72 2.47 -14.24
CA GLY A 96 -8.20 3.61 -13.53
C GLY A 96 -8.10 3.34 -12.04
N ARG A 97 -7.99 4.41 -11.27
CA ARG A 97 -7.82 4.38 -9.83
C ARG A 97 -8.84 5.27 -9.15
N ILE A 98 -9.45 4.78 -8.07
CA ILE A 98 -10.51 5.50 -7.34
C ILE A 98 -9.96 6.74 -6.63
N ASP A 99 -8.85 6.59 -5.92
CA ASP A 99 -8.18 7.63 -5.14
C ASP A 99 -6.70 7.25 -4.93
N LEU A 100 -5.84 8.18 -4.49
CA LEU A 100 -4.43 7.93 -4.13
C LEU A 100 -4.25 7.08 -2.86
N ARG A 101 -5.34 6.78 -2.13
CA ARG A 101 -5.34 5.88 -0.97
C ARG A 101 -4.93 4.44 -1.32
N ASN A 102 -4.39 3.74 -0.32
CA ASN A 102 -3.90 2.35 -0.42
C ASN A 102 -4.54 1.40 0.61
N ASP A 103 -5.70 1.77 1.14
CA ASP A 103 -6.39 1.07 2.21
C ASP A 103 -7.84 0.74 1.84
N PHE A 104 -8.14 0.52 0.57
CA PHE A 104 -9.46 0.02 0.16
C PHE A 104 -9.67 -1.39 0.69
N ILE A 105 -10.89 -1.68 1.15
CA ILE A 105 -11.26 -2.97 1.76
C ILE A 105 -12.51 -3.60 1.16
N SER A 106 -13.27 -2.87 0.34
CA SER A 106 -14.54 -3.36 -0.20
C SER A 106 -14.93 -2.65 -1.50
N LEU A 107 -15.59 -3.39 -2.38
CA LEU A 107 -16.31 -2.91 -3.55
C LEU A 107 -17.69 -3.56 -3.57
N SER A 108 -18.73 -2.73 -3.64
CA SER A 108 -20.13 -3.14 -3.72
C SER A 108 -20.80 -2.50 -4.94
N VAL A 109 -21.87 -3.13 -5.41
CA VAL A 109 -22.70 -2.62 -6.50
C VAL A 109 -24.13 -2.46 -6.00
N LEU A 110 -24.71 -1.28 -6.22
CA LEU A 110 -26.14 -1.07 -6.18
C LEU A 110 -26.67 -1.34 -7.59
N PRO A 111 -27.34 -2.48 -7.84
CA PRO A 111 -27.84 -2.79 -9.17
C PRO A 111 -28.85 -1.75 -9.61
N GLY A 112 -28.80 -1.40 -10.90
CA GLY A 112 -29.81 -0.54 -11.49
C GLY A 112 -31.14 -1.27 -11.67
N SER A 113 -32.22 -0.50 -11.74
CA SER A 113 -33.56 -0.91 -12.17
C SER A 113 -34.07 0.09 -13.20
N ASP A 114 -35.31 -0.07 -13.69
CA ASP A 114 -35.87 0.76 -14.78
C ASP A 114 -35.70 2.28 -14.55
N ASP A 115 -35.79 2.73 -13.30
CA ASP A 115 -35.63 4.15 -12.91
C ASP A 115 -34.34 4.44 -12.11
N ILE A 116 -33.53 3.42 -11.81
CA ILE A 116 -32.36 3.54 -10.94
C ILE A 116 -31.11 3.22 -11.74
N GLN A 117 -30.21 4.19 -11.90
CA GLN A 117 -28.89 3.93 -12.47
C GLN A 117 -28.07 3.05 -11.53
N GLN A 118 -27.41 2.03 -12.07
CA GLN A 118 -26.43 1.24 -11.32
C GLN A 118 -25.33 2.15 -10.75
N SER A 119 -25.00 1.98 -9.47
CA SER A 119 -23.87 2.67 -8.84
C SER A 119 -22.96 1.70 -8.10
N PHE A 120 -21.75 2.15 -7.82
CA PHE A 120 -20.70 1.37 -7.18
C PHE A 120 -20.21 2.11 -5.96
N LEU A 121 -20.00 1.38 -4.87
CA LEU A 121 -19.54 1.90 -3.60
C LEU A 121 -18.24 1.21 -3.22
N ALA A 122 -17.19 1.99 -3.03
CA ALA A 122 -15.91 1.52 -2.48
C ALA A 122 -15.71 2.09 -1.08
N ILE A 123 -15.16 1.29 -0.18
CA ILE A 123 -14.94 1.66 1.22
C ILE A 123 -13.49 1.37 1.59
N THR A 124 -12.90 2.26 2.37
CA THR A 124 -11.54 2.16 2.90
C THR A 124 -11.54 1.71 4.36
N GLN A 125 -10.37 1.26 4.84
CA GLN A 125 -10.19 0.72 6.18
C GLN A 125 -10.58 1.72 7.28
N ASN A 126 -10.37 3.02 7.05
CA ASN A 126 -10.71 4.08 8.01
C ASN A 126 -12.16 4.59 7.88
N GLY A 127 -12.96 3.99 6.98
CA GLY A 127 -14.37 4.30 6.77
C GLY A 127 -14.67 5.35 5.69
N GLU A 128 -13.67 5.92 5.00
CA GLU A 128 -13.97 6.79 3.84
C GLU A 128 -14.69 5.98 2.77
N SER A 129 -15.71 6.57 2.15
CA SER A 129 -16.52 5.94 1.11
C SER A 129 -16.53 6.75 -0.18
N TYR A 130 -16.56 6.04 -1.31
CA TYR A 130 -16.51 6.62 -2.64
C TYR A 130 -17.59 6.00 -3.51
N GLU A 131 -18.32 6.82 -4.24
CA GLU A 131 -19.38 6.36 -5.15
C GLU A 131 -19.07 6.75 -6.59
N SER A 132 -19.41 5.85 -7.53
CA SER A 132 -19.41 6.14 -8.96
C SER A 132 -20.59 5.49 -9.66
N ALA A 133 -21.14 6.16 -10.67
CA ALA A 133 -22.19 5.61 -11.55
C ALA A 133 -21.67 5.27 -12.96
N ASP A 134 -20.41 5.59 -13.27
CA ASP A 134 -19.79 5.43 -14.59
C ASP A 134 -18.42 4.72 -14.55
N LEU A 135 -17.95 4.36 -13.35
CA LEU A 135 -16.63 3.76 -13.04
C LEU A 135 -15.42 4.65 -13.33
N LYS A 136 -15.64 5.89 -13.77
CA LYS A 136 -14.58 6.82 -14.16
C LYS A 136 -14.47 7.94 -13.15
N ASN A 137 -15.60 8.55 -12.81
CA ASN A 137 -15.69 9.65 -11.88
C ASN A 137 -16.15 9.11 -10.54
N TRP A 138 -15.29 9.23 -9.53
CA TRP A 138 -15.57 8.82 -8.16
C TRP A 138 -15.71 10.05 -7.28
N THR A 139 -16.79 10.09 -6.51
CA THR A 139 -17.08 11.18 -5.58
C THR A 139 -17.01 10.62 -4.17
N GLN A 140 -16.18 11.25 -3.33
CA GLN A 140 -16.14 10.94 -1.90
C GLN A 140 -17.49 11.27 -1.26
N LYS A 141 -18.00 10.37 -0.42
CA LYS A 141 -19.26 10.50 0.30
C LYS A 141 -18.99 10.60 1.80
N GLU A 142 -19.99 10.33 2.60
CA GLU A 142 -19.87 10.34 4.05
C GLU A 142 -18.91 9.25 4.54
N ARG A 143 -18.18 9.57 5.61
CA ARG A 143 -17.28 8.64 6.27
C ARG A 143 -18.06 7.82 7.30
N ILE A 144 -17.86 6.50 7.27
CA ILE A 144 -18.38 5.60 8.31
C ILE A 144 -17.66 5.90 9.63
N PRO A 145 -18.38 6.21 10.73
CA PRO A 145 -17.77 6.55 12.01
C PRO A 145 -17.30 5.28 12.73
N LEU A 146 -16.14 4.77 12.34
CA LEU A 146 -15.51 3.59 12.95
C LEU A 146 -14.89 3.97 14.31
N LYS A 147 -15.04 3.08 15.30
CA LYS A 147 -14.30 3.18 16.57
C LYS A 147 -12.87 2.70 16.34
N GLN A 148 -11.90 3.46 16.84
CA GLN A 148 -10.48 3.13 16.80
C GLN A 148 -10.06 2.39 18.08
#